data_AF-A0AAD4HW17-F1
#
_entry.id   AF-A0AAD4HW17-F1
#
_cell.length_a   1.000
_cell.length_b   1.000
_cell.length_c   1.000
_cell.angle_alpha   90.00
_cell.angle_beta   90.00
_cell.angle_gamma   90.00
#
_symmetry.space_group_name_H-M   'P 1'
#
loop_
_entity.id
_entity.type
_entity.pdbx_description
1 polymer ?
#
loop_
_entity_poly.entity_id
_entity_poly.type
_entity_poly.pdbx_seq_one_letter_code
_entity_poly.pdbx_strand_id
1 'polypeptide(L)'
;MNTQGILAVVTIVMYIPFLFTSFKVASKCGIWRGRWTSLLVFCIIRVLGGAFLVAAEKITPANNGLYTAGYMLEVVGLAPLLLSTLSLLRLIFDGPDGEPTDESIFHSLRTFNAAGVLLTVIGFFTVSRSSSGSSTLRKSGFILFSIHYIALVGICIFLWTKVHLIMKYRKRLLKMISFALPFLAVRTMYGVLSTITTDTFTGSTTSSNTSSLAEFDLVTGNWEIFLVMDMITEYAIVIFYTISAFVLPLDQDFKAPDFIEDEFPLNGP
;
A
#
# COMPACT_ATOMS: atom_id res chain seq x y z
N MET A 1 24.73 12.06 13.77
CA MET A 1 23.54 11.52 13.10
C MET A 1 22.50 12.62 13.14
N ASN A 2 21.95 12.99 11.99
CA ASN A 2 20.87 13.97 11.96
C ASN A 2 19.55 13.25 12.30
N THR A 3 18.48 14.01 12.53
CA THR A 3 17.14 13.48 12.85
C THR A 3 16.66 12.44 11.83
N GLN A 4 17.06 12.58 10.56
CA GLN A 4 16.67 11.67 9.47
C GLN A 4 17.31 10.29 9.55
N GLY A 5 18.57 10.19 9.97
CA GLY A 5 19.24 8.90 10.15
C GLY A 5 18.68 8.12 11.33
N ILE A 6 18.23 8.82 12.37
CA ILE A 6 17.53 8.20 13.50
C ILE A 6 16.21 7.59 12.99
N LEU A 7 15.40 8.36 12.25
CA LEU A 7 14.16 7.87 11.63
C LEU A 7 14.40 6.66 10.72
N ALA A 8 15.45 6.70 9.90
CA ALA A 8 15.77 5.64 8.96
C ALA A 8 16.21 4.34 9.66
N VAL A 9 17.00 4.44 10.73
CA VAL A 9 17.35 3.27 11.57
C VAL A 9 16.12 2.69 12.25
N VAL A 10 15.26 3.54 12.82
CA VAL A 10 14.01 3.10 13.46
C VAL A 10 13.12 2.38 12.46
N THR A 11 13.01 2.89 11.23
CA THR A 11 12.28 2.25 10.13
C THR A 11 12.80 0.83 9.89
N ILE A 12 14.11 0.67 9.67
CA ILE A 12 14.70 -0.65 9.41
C ILE A 12 14.42 -1.63 10.56
N VAL A 13 14.66 -1.21 11.81
CA VAL A 13 14.45 -2.06 12.98
C VAL A 13 13.00 -2.50 13.13
N MET A 14 12.04 -1.60 12.87
CA MET A 14 10.62 -1.93 12.95
C MET A 14 10.16 -2.86 11.82
N TYR A 15 10.65 -2.72 10.59
CA TYR A 15 10.17 -3.51 9.44
C TYR A 15 10.81 -4.91 9.31
N ILE A 16 11.98 -5.16 9.89
CA ILE A 16 12.63 -6.50 9.89
C ILE A 16 11.71 -7.63 10.41
N PRO A 17 11.06 -7.53 11.58
CA PRO A 17 10.18 -8.62 12.06
C PRO A 17 8.96 -8.85 11.15
N PHE A 18 8.44 -7.79 10.52
CA PHE A 18 7.33 -7.91 9.56
C PHE A 18 7.77 -8.52 8.25
N LEU A 19 8.99 -8.26 7.80
CA LEU A 19 9.58 -8.92 6.65
C LEU A 19 9.63 -10.43 6.88
N PHE A 20 10.10 -10.86 8.05
CA PHE A 20 10.15 -12.29 8.40
C PHE A 20 8.74 -12.90 8.47
N THR A 21 7.79 -12.20 9.09
CA THR A 21 6.41 -12.67 9.22
C THR A 21 5.72 -12.75 7.86
N SER A 22 5.88 -11.73 7.01
CA SER A 22 5.34 -11.68 5.66
C SER A 22 5.98 -12.74 4.75
N PHE A 23 7.28 -12.98 4.89
CA PHE A 23 7.97 -14.05 4.19
C PHE A 23 7.41 -15.41 4.59
N LYS A 24 7.23 -15.67 5.89
CA LYS A 24 6.64 -16.91 6.39
C LYS A 24 5.22 -17.13 5.89
N VAL A 25 4.40 -16.08 5.86
CA VAL A 25 3.04 -16.10 5.30
C VAL A 25 3.08 -16.37 3.79
N ALA A 26 3.96 -15.70 3.05
CA ALA A 26 4.11 -15.89 1.60
C ALA A 26 4.57 -17.32 1.25
N SER A 27 5.53 -17.88 1.99
CA SER A 27 5.98 -19.26 1.83
C SER A 27 4.90 -20.28 2.18
N LYS A 28 4.09 -20.02 3.22
CA LYS A 28 3.03 -20.94 3.66
C LYS A 28 1.80 -20.91 2.74
N CYS A 29 1.46 -19.75 2.18
CA CYS A 29 0.27 -19.56 1.32
C CYS A 29 0.51 -19.90 -0.16
N GLY A 30 1.72 -20.29 -0.55
CA GLY A 30 2.12 -20.45 -1.93
C GLY A 30 2.32 -19.09 -2.61
N ILE A 31 3.58 -18.77 -2.92
CA ILE A 31 4.04 -17.57 -3.64
C ILE A 31 3.29 -17.34 -4.97
N TRP A 32 2.61 -18.36 -5.48
CA TRP A 32 2.05 -18.41 -6.83
C TRP A 32 0.66 -17.81 -7.02
N ARG A 33 -0.07 -17.45 -5.96
CA ARG A 33 -1.40 -16.85 -6.12
C ARG A 33 -1.45 -15.33 -6.01
N GLY A 34 -0.31 -14.63 -6.03
CA GLY A 34 -0.22 -13.17 -6.20
C GLY A 34 -0.94 -12.30 -5.16
N ARG A 35 -1.55 -12.92 -4.14
CA ARG A 35 -2.43 -12.28 -3.15
C ARG A 35 -1.70 -11.81 -1.90
N TRP A 36 -0.58 -12.45 -1.54
CA TRP A 36 0.24 -12.10 -0.36
C TRP A 36 1.58 -11.46 -0.74
N THR A 37 1.88 -11.37 -2.05
CA THR A 37 3.14 -10.83 -2.56
C THR A 37 3.23 -9.31 -2.39
N SER A 38 2.10 -8.60 -2.39
CA SER A 38 2.05 -7.14 -2.21
C SER A 38 2.58 -6.69 -0.84
N LEU A 39 2.21 -7.38 0.25
CA LEU A 39 2.76 -7.12 1.59
C LEU A 39 4.28 -7.34 1.66
N LEU A 40 4.75 -8.40 1.02
CA LEU A 40 6.17 -8.73 0.97
C LEU A 40 6.94 -7.66 0.19
N VAL A 41 6.45 -7.28 -0.99
CA VAL A 41 7.03 -6.21 -1.82
C VAL A 41 7.05 -4.88 -1.05
N PHE A 42 5.98 -4.57 -0.34
CA PHE A 42 5.91 -3.39 0.52
C PHE A 42 6.99 -3.40 1.62
N CYS A 43 7.17 -4.50 2.35
CA CYS A 43 8.20 -4.61 3.37
C CYS A 43 9.60 -4.44 2.78
N ILE A 44 9.87 -5.03 1.60
CA ILE A 44 11.16 -4.87 0.91
C ILE A 44 11.40 -3.41 0.56
N ILE A 45 10.41 -2.72 -0.03
CA ILE A 45 10.53 -1.31 -0.40
C ILE A 45 10.83 -0.44 0.82
N ARG A 46 10.18 -0.69 1.97
CA ARG A 46 10.43 0.08 3.20
C ARG A 46 11.82 -0.16 3.79
N VAL A 47 12.30 -1.40 3.79
CA VAL A 47 13.67 -1.70 4.23
C VAL A 47 14.70 -1.05 3.30
N LEU A 48 14.48 -1.09 1.98
CA LEU A 48 15.36 -0.43 1.00
C LEU A 48 15.34 1.09 1.14
N GLY A 49 14.17 1.71 1.33
CA GLY A 49 14.02 3.16 1.53
C GLY A 49 14.79 3.64 2.76
N GLY A 50 14.64 2.94 3.89
CA GLY A 50 15.41 3.20 5.10
C GLY A 50 16.92 3.01 4.89
N ALA A 51 17.32 1.95 4.18
CA ALA A 51 18.73 1.69 3.88
C ALA A 51 19.37 2.80 3.02
N PHE A 52 18.64 3.31 2.02
CA PHE A 52 19.12 4.44 1.20
C PHE A 52 19.27 5.73 2.01
N LEU A 53 18.34 6.04 2.91
CA LEU A 53 18.44 7.21 3.80
C LEU A 53 19.65 7.09 4.76
N VAL A 54 19.87 5.91 5.35
CA VAL A 54 21.06 5.66 6.20
C VAL A 54 22.36 5.77 5.39
N ALA A 55 22.38 5.23 4.18
CA ALA A 55 23.54 5.31 3.30
C ALA A 55 23.82 6.77 2.87
N ALA A 56 22.77 7.56 2.63
CA ALA A 56 22.88 8.98 2.29
C ALA A 56 23.57 9.79 3.40
N GLU A 57 23.29 9.47 4.66
CA GLU A 57 23.92 10.15 5.81
C GLU A 57 25.37 9.74 6.05
N LYS A 58 25.75 8.50 5.69
CA LYS A 58 27.10 7.97 5.95
C LYS A 58 28.13 8.37 4.90
N ILE A 59 27.71 8.79 3.71
CA ILE A 59 28.62 9.13 2.60
C ILE A 59 28.82 10.66 2.55
N THR A 60 30.02 11.12 2.89
CA THR A 60 30.48 12.49 2.63
C THR A 60 31.34 12.52 1.36
N PRO A 61 31.04 13.36 0.34
CA PRO A 61 30.00 14.39 0.28
C PRO A 61 28.60 13.85 0.01
N ALA A 62 27.59 14.56 0.52
CA ALA A 62 26.18 14.20 0.42
C ALA A 62 25.73 14.09 -1.04
N ASN A 63 25.34 12.89 -1.45
CA ASN A 63 24.79 12.67 -2.78
C ASN A 63 23.26 12.86 -2.73
N ASN A 64 22.78 13.96 -3.33
CA ASN A 64 21.36 14.29 -3.44
C ASN A 64 20.52 13.14 -4.05
N GLY A 65 21.15 12.28 -4.86
CA GLY A 65 20.51 11.10 -5.45
C GLY A 65 20.08 10.03 -4.44
N LEU A 66 20.83 9.84 -3.34
CA LEU A 66 20.48 8.83 -2.32
C LEU A 66 19.29 9.28 -1.47
N TYR A 67 19.25 10.56 -1.08
CA TYR A 67 18.09 11.15 -0.40
C TYR A 67 16.85 11.10 -1.30
N THR A 68 17.03 11.53 -2.55
CA THR A 68 16.01 11.44 -3.60
C THR A 68 15.43 10.02 -3.70
N ALA A 69 16.29 9.00 -3.84
CA ALA A 69 15.84 7.62 -3.93
C ALA A 69 15.13 7.13 -2.65
N GLY A 70 15.61 7.51 -1.47
CA GLY A 70 14.96 7.20 -0.20
C GLY A 70 13.52 7.70 -0.13
N TYR A 71 13.31 8.99 -0.40
CA TYR A 71 11.97 9.59 -0.42
C TYR A 71 11.10 9.04 -1.56
N MET A 72 11.67 8.74 -2.73
CA MET A 72 10.94 8.08 -3.81
C MET A 72 10.36 6.73 -3.34
N LEU A 73 11.18 5.89 -2.70
CA LEU A 73 10.74 4.57 -2.22
C LEU A 73 9.67 4.67 -1.15
N GLU A 74 9.74 5.69 -0.30
CA GLU A 74 8.73 5.97 0.72
C GLU A 74 7.35 6.24 0.11
N VAL A 75 7.30 7.09 -0.92
CA VAL A 75 6.08 7.41 -1.67
C VAL A 75 5.57 6.20 -2.45
N VAL A 76 6.46 5.48 -3.13
CA VAL A 76 6.11 4.28 -3.93
C VAL A 76 5.59 3.14 -3.04
N GLY A 77 5.96 3.12 -1.75
CA GLY A 77 5.45 2.16 -0.76
C GLY A 77 3.92 2.19 -0.57
N LEU A 78 3.24 3.28 -0.91
CA LEU A 78 1.77 3.37 -0.86
C LEU A 78 1.07 2.40 -1.81
N ALA A 79 1.64 2.19 -2.99
CA ALA A 79 1.03 1.40 -4.05
C ALA A 79 0.84 -0.08 -3.69
N PRO A 80 1.86 -0.81 -3.20
CA PRO A 80 1.68 -2.19 -2.77
C PRO A 80 0.76 -2.33 -1.56
N LEU A 81 0.64 -1.32 -0.69
CA LEU A 81 -0.37 -1.32 0.39
C LEU A 81 -1.79 -1.29 -0.17
N LEU A 82 -2.07 -0.37 -1.10
CA LEU A 82 -3.38 -0.28 -1.77
C LEU A 82 -3.70 -1.57 -2.53
N LEU A 83 -2.69 -2.15 -3.21
CA LEU A 83 -2.83 -3.42 -3.92
C LEU A 83 -3.07 -4.60 -2.95
N SER A 84 -2.45 -4.56 -1.77
CA SER A 84 -2.73 -5.52 -0.69
C SER A 84 -4.19 -5.43 -0.25
N THR A 85 -4.71 -4.22 0.01
CA THR A 85 -6.13 -4.01 0.32
C THR A 85 -7.03 -4.59 -0.76
N LEU A 86 -6.74 -4.28 -2.04
CA LEU A 86 -7.51 -4.78 -3.18
C LEU A 86 -7.52 -6.31 -3.25
N SER A 87 -6.36 -6.94 -3.01
CA SER A 87 -6.22 -8.39 -3.04
C SER A 87 -6.98 -9.09 -1.91
N LEU A 88 -7.01 -8.49 -0.71
CA LEU A 88 -7.80 -8.98 0.42
C LEU A 88 -9.31 -8.79 0.17
N LEU A 89 -9.70 -7.71 -0.52
CA LEU A 89 -11.09 -7.42 -0.83
C LEU A 89 -11.63 -8.37 -1.92
N ARG A 90 -10.84 -8.65 -2.96
CA ARG A 90 -11.12 -9.70 -3.97
C ARG A 90 -11.39 -11.05 -3.32
N LEU A 91 -10.57 -11.43 -2.34
CA LEU A 91 -10.72 -12.69 -1.63
C LEU A 91 -12.08 -12.84 -0.93
N ILE A 92 -12.64 -11.73 -0.44
CA ILE A 92 -13.97 -11.75 0.18
C ILE A 92 -15.05 -11.79 -0.90
N PHE A 93 -14.81 -11.12 -2.04
CA PHE A 93 -15.72 -11.03 -3.17
C PHE A 93 -15.90 -12.36 -3.91
N ASP A 94 -14.83 -13.13 -4.13
CA ASP A 94 -14.83 -14.44 -4.83
C ASP A 94 -15.52 -15.54 -3.99
N GLY A 95 -16.77 -15.33 -3.60
CA GLY A 95 -17.60 -16.23 -2.80
C GLY A 95 -17.81 -17.60 -3.46
N PRO A 96 -18.18 -18.63 -2.69
CA PRO A 96 -18.42 -19.99 -3.20
C PRO A 96 -19.54 -20.06 -4.25
N ASP A 97 -20.36 -19.02 -4.39
CA ASP A 97 -21.49 -19.00 -5.33
C ASP A 97 -21.07 -18.70 -6.78
N GLY A 98 -19.78 -18.47 -7.05
CA GLY A 98 -19.22 -18.55 -8.41
C GLY A 98 -19.84 -17.58 -9.44
N GLU A 99 -20.59 -16.57 -9.01
CA GLU A 99 -21.10 -15.54 -9.90
C GLU A 99 -19.90 -14.83 -10.54
N PRO A 100 -19.72 -14.95 -11.88
CA PRO A 100 -18.57 -14.40 -12.58
C PRO A 100 -18.64 -12.89 -12.47
N THR A 101 -17.97 -12.35 -11.47
CA THR A 101 -17.91 -10.92 -11.33
C THR A 101 -16.98 -10.38 -12.39
N ASP A 102 -17.29 -9.18 -12.82
CA ASP A 102 -16.55 -8.42 -13.82
C ASP A 102 -15.09 -8.22 -13.37
N GLU A 103 -14.23 -9.18 -13.73
CA GLU A 103 -12.78 -9.18 -13.50
C GLU A 103 -12.15 -7.86 -13.97
N SER A 104 -12.83 -7.19 -14.92
CA SER A 104 -12.55 -5.86 -15.45
C SER A 104 -12.40 -4.78 -14.39
N ILE A 105 -13.27 -4.69 -13.37
CA ILE A 105 -13.19 -3.62 -12.34
C ILE A 105 -11.88 -3.75 -11.57
N PHE A 106 -11.62 -4.98 -11.18
CA PHE A 106 -10.48 -5.40 -10.42
C PHE A 106 -9.17 -5.23 -11.20
N HIS A 107 -9.16 -5.61 -12.48
CA HIS A 107 -8.06 -5.39 -13.41
C HIS A 107 -7.79 -3.89 -13.61
N SER A 108 -8.85 -3.10 -13.84
CA SER A 108 -8.79 -1.64 -14.02
C SER A 108 -8.18 -0.94 -12.80
N LEU A 109 -8.55 -1.35 -11.59
CA LEU A 109 -7.95 -0.80 -10.38
C LEU A 109 -6.45 -1.12 -10.26
N ARG A 110 -6.03 -2.30 -10.69
CA ARG A 110 -4.61 -2.69 -10.69
C ARG A 110 -3.80 -1.86 -11.70
N THR A 111 -4.31 -1.68 -12.91
CA THR A 111 -3.64 -0.86 -13.93
C THR A 111 -3.59 0.61 -13.53
N PHE A 112 -4.64 1.12 -12.90
CA PHE A 112 -4.69 2.48 -12.38
C PHE A 112 -3.66 2.73 -11.26
N ASN A 113 -3.50 1.77 -10.34
CA ASN A 113 -2.47 1.83 -9.31
C ASN A 113 -1.05 1.83 -9.92
N ALA A 114 -0.81 0.95 -10.90
CA ALA A 114 0.47 0.90 -11.61
C ALA A 114 0.77 2.21 -12.37
N ALA A 115 -0.24 2.81 -13.00
CA ALA A 115 -0.11 4.10 -13.67
C ALA A 115 0.26 5.22 -12.67
N GLY A 116 -0.35 5.24 -11.48
CA GLY A 116 0.00 6.18 -10.40
C GLY A 116 1.45 6.06 -9.94
N VAL A 117 1.94 4.83 -9.77
CA VAL A 117 3.37 4.59 -9.45
C VAL A 117 4.28 5.11 -10.55
N LEU A 118 3.99 4.77 -11.80
CA LEU A 118 4.83 5.20 -12.92
C LEU A 118 4.90 6.73 -13.00
N LEU A 119 3.77 7.41 -12.80
CA LEU A 119 3.67 8.86 -12.86
C LEU A 119 4.42 9.55 -11.71
N THR A 120 4.30 9.02 -10.48
CA THR A 120 5.05 9.53 -9.33
C THR A 120 6.57 9.34 -9.48
N VAL A 121 7.01 8.19 -10.01
CA VAL A 121 8.43 7.91 -10.27
C VAL A 121 8.97 8.87 -11.34
N ILE A 122 8.27 9.05 -12.47
CA ILE A 122 8.66 10.00 -13.52
C ILE A 122 8.66 11.43 -12.96
N GLY A 123 7.67 11.81 -12.15
CA GLY A 123 7.61 13.11 -11.49
C GLY A 123 8.86 13.41 -10.68
N PHE A 124 9.38 12.43 -9.94
CA PHE A 124 10.57 12.62 -9.12
C PHE A 124 11.86 12.72 -9.97
N PHE A 125 12.00 11.91 -11.04
CA PHE A 125 13.15 12.03 -11.96
C PHE A 125 13.15 13.28 -12.84
N THR A 126 11.98 13.86 -13.11
CA THR A 126 11.84 15.06 -13.95
C THR A 126 12.17 16.35 -13.18
N VAL A 127 11.93 16.41 -11.86
CA VAL A 127 12.39 17.51 -10.98
C VAL A 127 13.89 17.76 -11.15
N SER A 128 14.69 16.70 -11.35
CA SER A 128 16.14 16.81 -11.49
C SER A 128 16.60 17.32 -12.87
N ARG A 129 15.70 17.45 -13.87
CA ARG A 129 16.07 17.74 -15.27
C ARG A 129 15.36 18.95 -15.89
N SER A 130 14.16 19.32 -15.43
CA SER A 130 13.40 20.45 -15.98
C SER A 130 12.35 20.95 -14.97
N SER A 131 12.21 22.28 -14.86
CA SER A 131 11.41 22.97 -13.82
C SER A 131 9.94 23.23 -14.17
N SER A 132 9.52 23.08 -15.43
CA SER A 132 8.17 23.53 -15.84
C SER A 132 7.07 22.46 -15.82
N GLY A 133 7.40 21.16 -15.73
CA GLY A 133 6.43 20.06 -15.83
C GLY A 133 6.49 18.97 -14.75
N SER A 134 7.39 19.06 -13.77
CA SER A 134 7.61 17.98 -12.81
C SER A 134 6.60 17.98 -11.64
N SER A 135 6.14 19.16 -11.21
CA SER A 135 5.14 19.33 -10.16
C SER A 135 3.78 18.75 -10.55
N THR A 136 3.37 18.91 -11.81
CA THR A 136 2.09 18.40 -12.33
C THR A 136 2.08 16.87 -12.42
N LEU A 137 3.22 16.25 -12.79
CA LEU A 137 3.37 14.79 -12.84
C LEU A 137 3.34 14.15 -11.45
N ARG A 138 3.98 14.78 -10.46
CA ARG A 138 3.94 14.27 -9.08
C ARG A 138 2.54 14.36 -8.48
N LYS A 139 1.84 15.49 -8.66
CA LYS A 139 0.47 15.69 -8.19
C LYS A 139 -0.51 14.69 -8.78
N SER A 140 -0.44 14.50 -10.09
CA SER A 140 -1.33 13.57 -10.79
C SER A 140 -1.17 12.15 -10.26
N GLY A 141 0.06 11.70 -9.95
CA GLY A 141 0.28 10.39 -9.33
C GLY A 141 -0.42 10.21 -7.97
N PHE A 142 -0.38 11.22 -7.09
CA PHE A 142 -1.09 11.17 -5.81
C PHE A 142 -2.62 11.28 -5.93
N ILE A 143 -3.12 12.02 -6.92
CA ILE A 143 -4.55 12.04 -7.26
C ILE A 143 -5.02 10.64 -7.66
N LEU A 144 -4.23 9.91 -8.46
CA LEU A 144 -4.52 8.51 -8.81
C LEU A 144 -4.53 7.62 -7.56
N PHE A 145 -3.60 7.76 -6.62
CA PHE A 145 -3.65 7.00 -5.37
C PHE A 145 -4.89 7.33 -4.52
N SER A 146 -5.31 8.59 -4.49
CA SER A 146 -6.53 9.03 -3.79
C SER A 146 -7.81 8.46 -4.42
N ILE A 147 -7.94 8.52 -5.75
CA ILE A 147 -9.06 7.90 -6.47
C ILE A 147 -9.10 6.38 -6.24
N HIS A 148 -7.94 5.73 -6.24
CA HIS A 148 -7.84 4.30 -5.95
C HIS A 148 -8.30 3.98 -4.52
N TYR A 149 -7.91 4.80 -3.54
CA TYR A 149 -8.40 4.67 -2.17
C TYR A 149 -9.93 4.82 -2.06
N ILE A 150 -10.52 5.83 -2.72
CA ILE A 150 -11.97 6.03 -2.75
C ILE A 150 -12.68 4.81 -3.34
N ALA A 151 -12.14 4.23 -4.42
CA ALA A 151 -12.69 3.02 -5.02
C ALA A 151 -12.63 1.82 -4.05
N LEU A 152 -11.52 1.65 -3.30
CA LEU A 152 -11.41 0.61 -2.28
C LEU A 152 -12.43 0.77 -1.16
N VAL A 153 -12.64 2.01 -0.68
CA VAL A 153 -13.68 2.33 0.30
C VAL A 153 -15.06 1.97 -0.24
N GLY A 154 -15.36 2.35 -1.49
CA GLY A 154 -16.62 2.05 -2.16
C GLY A 154 -16.89 0.55 -2.26
N ILE A 155 -15.89 -0.23 -2.68
CA ILE A 155 -16.01 -1.69 -2.72
C ILE A 155 -16.22 -2.23 -1.29
N CYS A 156 -15.48 -1.75 -0.29
CA CYS A 156 -15.64 -2.20 1.09
C CYS A 156 -17.05 -1.94 1.63
N ILE A 157 -17.62 -0.76 1.36
CA ILE A 157 -19.01 -0.41 1.72
C ILE A 157 -19.98 -1.35 1.01
N PHE A 158 -19.78 -1.62 -0.28
CA PHE A 158 -20.59 -2.56 -1.05
C PHE A 158 -20.59 -3.96 -0.42
N LEU A 159 -19.41 -4.50 -0.06
CA LEU A 159 -19.31 -5.78 0.64
C LEU A 159 -20.02 -5.76 2.00
N TRP A 160 -19.99 -4.62 2.69
CA TRP A 160 -20.67 -4.46 3.97
C TRP A 160 -22.19 -4.52 3.81
N THR A 161 -22.75 -4.00 2.71
CA THR A 161 -24.19 -4.12 2.42
C THR A 161 -24.62 -5.57 2.19
N LYS A 162 -23.71 -6.40 1.66
CA LYS A 162 -23.93 -7.84 1.40
C LYS A 162 -23.43 -8.73 2.54
N VAL A 163 -23.01 -8.14 3.67
CA VAL A 163 -22.38 -8.88 4.77
C VAL A 163 -23.25 -10.05 5.26
N HIS A 164 -24.58 -9.93 5.21
CA HIS A 164 -25.48 -10.98 5.68
C HIS A 164 -25.30 -12.31 4.93
N LEU A 165 -24.96 -12.28 3.64
CA LEU A 165 -24.78 -13.46 2.78
C LEU A 165 -23.39 -14.13 2.95
N ILE A 166 -22.46 -13.47 3.65
CA ILE A 166 -21.05 -13.89 3.71
C ILE A 166 -20.80 -14.85 4.88
N MET A 167 -19.95 -15.88 4.67
CA MET A 167 -19.49 -16.81 5.71
C MET A 167 -18.84 -16.08 6.91
N LYS A 168 -18.99 -16.65 8.12
CA LYS A 168 -18.47 -16.10 9.39
C LYS A 168 -16.98 -15.72 9.33
N TYR A 169 -16.22 -16.52 8.59
CA TYR A 169 -14.78 -16.37 8.46
C TYR A 169 -14.38 -15.13 7.63
N ARG A 170 -14.99 -14.94 6.46
CA ARG A 170 -14.82 -13.77 5.59
C ARG A 170 -15.33 -12.46 6.22
N LYS A 171 -16.36 -12.53 7.06
CA LYS A 171 -16.83 -11.38 7.87
C LYS A 171 -15.74 -10.85 8.81
N ARG A 172 -14.94 -11.76 9.40
CA ARG A 172 -13.85 -11.37 10.30
C ARG A 172 -12.73 -10.65 9.53
N LEU A 173 -12.41 -11.08 8.31
CA LEU A 173 -11.47 -10.38 7.43
C LEU A 173 -11.94 -8.99 7.06
N LEU A 174 -13.20 -8.87 6.59
CA LEU A 174 -13.77 -7.59 6.19
C LEU A 174 -13.68 -6.59 7.36
N LYS A 175 -13.94 -7.05 8.58
CA LYS A 175 -13.78 -6.24 9.80
C LYS A 175 -12.35 -5.74 10.00
N MET A 176 -11.32 -6.58 9.82
CA MET A 176 -9.92 -6.14 9.95
C MET A 176 -9.55 -5.11 8.87
N ILE A 177 -10.03 -5.29 7.64
CA ILE A 177 -9.79 -4.35 6.54
C ILE A 177 -10.47 -3.00 6.82
N SER A 178 -11.71 -3.02 7.33
CA SER A 178 -12.42 -1.80 7.75
C SER A 178 -11.72 -1.04 8.87
N PHE A 179 -11.05 -1.74 9.79
CA PHE A 179 -10.21 -1.07 10.80
C PHE A 179 -8.92 -0.50 10.22
N ALA A 180 -8.36 -1.09 9.17
CA ALA A 180 -7.16 -0.58 8.50
C ALA A 180 -7.43 0.61 7.55
N LEU A 181 -8.62 0.66 6.94
CA LEU A 181 -9.05 1.72 6.02
C LEU A 181 -8.88 3.15 6.57
N PRO A 182 -9.27 3.51 7.81
CA PRO A 182 -9.06 4.86 8.32
C PRO A 182 -7.57 5.24 8.44
N PHE A 183 -6.70 4.29 8.81
CA PHE A 183 -5.25 4.53 8.83
C PHE A 183 -4.70 4.74 7.42
N LEU A 184 -5.20 3.98 6.45
CA LEU A 184 -4.88 4.15 5.04
C LEU A 184 -5.35 5.51 4.50
N ALA A 185 -6.48 6.03 5.01
CA ALA A 185 -6.98 7.37 4.69
C ALA A 185 -6.00 8.46 5.16
N VAL A 186 -5.57 8.40 6.42
CA VAL A 186 -4.62 9.36 6.99
C VAL A 186 -3.30 9.33 6.21
N ARG A 187 -2.81 8.13 5.89
CA ARG A 187 -1.58 7.90 5.14
C ARG A 187 -1.64 8.44 3.71
N THR A 188 -2.75 8.25 2.99
CA THR A 188 -2.93 8.79 1.63
C THR A 188 -3.14 10.30 1.64
N MET A 189 -3.88 10.82 2.63
CA MET A 189 -4.10 12.25 2.81
C MET A 189 -2.80 12.99 3.13
N TYR A 190 -1.94 12.44 4.01
CA TYR A 190 -0.61 12.97 4.27
C TYR A 190 0.25 13.04 3.00
N GLY A 191 0.21 11.98 2.19
CA GLY A 191 0.90 11.95 0.90
C GLY A 191 0.46 13.06 -0.05
N VAL A 192 -0.86 13.26 -0.22
CA VAL A 192 -1.41 14.34 -1.04
C VAL A 192 -0.98 15.71 -0.49
N LEU A 193 -1.12 15.91 0.82
CA LEU A 193 -0.79 17.17 1.47
C LEU A 193 0.69 17.51 1.28
N SER A 194 1.57 16.55 1.52
CA SER A 194 3.01 16.72 1.31
C SER A 194 3.32 17.16 -0.13
N THR A 195 2.69 16.55 -1.14
CA THR A 195 2.98 16.95 -2.53
C THR A 195 2.51 18.36 -2.87
N ILE A 196 1.41 18.81 -2.28
CA ILE A 196 0.91 20.17 -2.47
C ILE A 196 1.82 21.18 -1.74
N THR A 197 2.38 20.81 -0.59
CA THR A 197 3.27 21.69 0.18
C THR A 197 4.65 21.81 -0.45
N THR A 198 5.19 20.73 -1.04
CA THR A 198 6.53 20.73 -1.67
C THR A 198 6.63 21.64 -2.92
N ASP A 199 5.52 22.08 -3.52
CA ASP A 199 5.54 23.00 -4.68
C ASP A 199 6.09 24.40 -4.40
N THR A 200 6.24 24.78 -3.14
CA THR A 200 6.73 26.12 -2.78
C THR A 200 8.20 26.35 -3.13
N PHE A 201 8.93 25.34 -3.63
CA PHE A 201 10.32 25.52 -4.05
C PHE A 201 10.52 26.09 -5.46
N THR A 202 9.51 26.16 -6.32
CA THR A 202 9.67 26.76 -7.66
C THR A 202 8.45 27.60 -8.03
N GLY A 203 8.58 28.91 -7.80
CA GLY A 203 7.51 29.89 -7.83
C GLY A 203 6.55 29.80 -9.01
N SER A 204 5.27 29.65 -8.68
CA SER A 204 4.16 30.38 -9.31
C SER A 204 3.00 30.40 -8.34
N THR A 205 2.66 31.62 -7.94
CA THR A 205 1.62 32.04 -7.01
C THR A 205 0.23 31.52 -7.36
N THR A 206 -0.35 30.69 -6.50
CA THR A 206 -1.71 30.93 -5.98
C THR A 206 -1.90 30.27 -4.61
N SER A 207 -2.19 31.12 -3.62
CA SER A 207 -2.95 30.83 -2.40
C SER A 207 -2.22 30.24 -1.19
N SER A 208 -1.94 31.19 -0.28
CA SER A 208 -1.86 31.06 1.19
C SER A 208 -0.74 30.22 1.79
N ASN A 209 0.40 30.90 1.96
CA ASN A 209 1.22 30.74 3.16
C ASN A 209 0.34 30.95 4.40
N THR A 210 -0.09 29.87 5.03
CA THR A 210 -0.33 29.85 6.48
C THR A 210 0.73 28.94 7.08
N SER A 211 1.45 29.48 8.06
CA SER A 211 2.69 28.99 8.65
C SER A 211 2.64 27.57 9.25
N SER A 212 1.48 26.90 9.27
CA SER A 212 1.30 25.54 9.79
C SER A 212 1.40 24.43 8.74
N LEU A 213 1.25 24.73 7.44
CA LEU A 213 1.25 23.68 6.39
C LEU A 213 2.65 23.26 5.95
N ALA A 214 3.67 24.09 6.17
CA ALA A 214 5.06 23.74 5.88
C ALA A 214 5.57 22.57 6.75
N GLU A 215 4.94 22.31 7.90
CA GLU A 215 5.32 21.20 8.78
C GLU A 215 4.99 19.81 8.20
N PHE A 216 4.16 19.74 7.14
CA PHE A 216 3.78 18.49 6.49
C PHE A 216 4.68 18.11 5.30
N ASP A 217 5.72 18.90 5.01
CA ASP A 217 6.68 18.57 3.97
C ASP A 217 7.51 17.33 4.36
N LEU A 218 7.68 16.39 3.43
CA LEU A 218 8.41 15.13 3.64
C LEU A 218 9.91 15.37 3.89
N VAL A 219 10.44 16.48 3.35
CA VAL A 219 11.88 16.78 3.36
C VAL A 219 12.24 17.75 4.49
N THR A 220 11.43 18.79 4.69
CA THR A 220 11.74 19.92 5.60
C THR A 220 10.75 20.05 6.76
N GLY A 221 9.69 19.23 6.79
CA GLY A 221 8.62 19.31 7.77
C GLY A 221 8.99 18.78 9.16
N ASN A 222 8.04 18.87 10.08
CA ASN A 222 8.24 18.41 11.45
C ASN A 222 8.31 16.88 11.48
N TRP A 223 9.45 16.36 11.93
CA TRP A 223 9.74 14.93 11.99
C TRP A 223 8.72 14.14 12.82
N GLU A 224 8.07 14.78 13.80
CA GLU A 224 7.02 14.16 14.64
C GLU A 224 5.76 13.87 13.84
N ILE A 225 5.34 14.80 12.98
CA ILE A 225 4.14 14.66 12.14
C ILE A 225 4.38 13.57 11.11
N PHE A 226 5.57 13.55 10.50
CA PHE A 226 6.00 12.49 9.61
C PHE A 226 5.93 11.11 10.30
N LEU A 227 6.50 11.00 11.51
CA LEU A 227 6.53 9.73 12.24
C LEU A 227 5.10 9.24 12.54
N VAL A 228 4.22 10.12 13.02
CA VAL A 228 2.86 9.75 13.40
C VAL A 228 1.99 9.45 12.18
N MET A 229 1.96 10.34 11.18
CA MET A 229 1.03 10.25 10.06
C MET A 229 1.49 9.30 8.96
N ASP A 230 2.80 9.12 8.78
CA ASP A 230 3.38 8.17 7.82
C ASP A 230 3.68 6.83 8.48
N MET A 231 4.59 6.82 9.46
CA MET A 231 5.15 5.58 10.02
C MET A 231 4.15 4.81 10.89
N ILE A 232 3.51 5.47 11.87
CA ILE A 232 2.62 4.78 12.82
C ILE A 232 1.37 4.26 12.10
N THR A 233 0.76 5.08 11.23
CA THR A 233 -0.43 4.67 10.48
C THR A 233 -0.12 3.48 9.58
N GLU A 234 1.02 3.50 8.91
CA GLU A 234 1.46 2.41 8.07
C GLU A 234 1.74 1.14 8.85
N TYR A 235 2.42 1.26 9.98
CA TYR A 235 2.68 0.15 10.89
C TYR A 235 1.38 -0.50 11.38
N ALA A 236 0.37 0.31 11.73
CA ALA A 236 -0.94 -0.18 12.12
C ALA A 236 -1.61 -0.99 10.99
N ILE A 237 -1.56 -0.50 9.74
CA ILE A 237 -2.11 -1.20 8.56
C ILE A 237 -1.44 -2.57 8.38
N VAL A 238 -0.10 -2.61 8.48
CA VAL A 238 0.68 -3.85 8.32
C VAL A 238 0.32 -4.87 9.41
N ILE A 239 0.13 -4.45 10.65
CA ILE A 239 -0.35 -5.32 11.73
C ILE A 239 -1.72 -5.90 11.39
N PHE A 240 -2.69 -5.06 11.00
CA PHE A 240 -4.03 -5.55 10.65
C PHE A 240 -4.00 -6.52 9.48
N TYR A 241 -3.21 -6.25 8.45
CA TYR A 241 -3.06 -7.13 7.29
C TYR A 241 -2.36 -8.44 7.63
N THR A 242 -1.33 -8.39 8.48
CA THR A 242 -0.66 -9.58 8.99
C THR A 242 -1.62 -10.45 9.80
N ILE A 243 -2.42 -9.86 10.70
CA ILE A 243 -3.45 -10.59 11.45
C ILE A 243 -4.50 -11.16 10.50
N SER A 244 -4.94 -10.40 9.48
CA SER A 244 -5.89 -10.89 8.47
C SER A 244 -5.35 -12.13 7.75
N ALA A 245 -4.03 -12.20 7.51
CA ALA A 245 -3.37 -13.35 6.92
C ALA A 245 -3.43 -14.59 7.79
N PHE A 246 -3.16 -14.45 9.09
CA PHE A 246 -3.23 -15.56 10.03
C PHE A 246 -4.65 -16.01 10.32
N VAL A 247 -5.60 -15.08 10.26
CA VAL A 247 -7.01 -15.40 10.48
C VAL A 247 -7.44 -16.35 9.36
N LEU A 248 -6.91 -16.28 8.13
CA LEU A 248 -7.32 -17.12 6.98
C LEU A 248 -7.00 -18.59 7.27
N PRO A 249 -7.98 -19.48 7.55
CA PRO A 249 -7.72 -20.89 7.63
C PRO A 249 -7.48 -21.36 6.20
N LEU A 250 -6.19 -21.38 5.85
CA LEU A 250 -5.66 -21.91 4.59
C LEU A 250 -6.09 -23.36 4.32
N ASP A 251 -6.65 -24.03 5.34
CA ASP A 251 -7.03 -25.44 5.35
C ASP A 251 -8.46 -25.71 4.83
N GLN A 252 -9.35 -24.71 4.82
CA GLN A 252 -10.77 -24.93 4.47
C GLN A 252 -11.14 -24.64 3.01
N ASP A 253 -10.33 -23.86 2.27
CA ASP A 253 -10.50 -23.69 0.82
C ASP A 253 -9.90 -24.88 0.02
N PHE A 254 -9.15 -25.78 0.69
CA PHE A 254 -8.56 -26.97 0.07
C PHE A 254 -9.46 -28.21 0.10
N LYS A 255 -10.60 -28.17 0.81
CA LYS A 255 -11.61 -29.20 0.63
C LYS A 255 -12.42 -28.84 -0.62
N ALA A 256 -11.89 -29.26 -1.77
CA ALA A 256 -12.71 -29.44 -2.96
C ALA A 256 -13.99 -30.20 -2.54
N PRO A 257 -15.16 -29.93 -3.13
CA PRO A 257 -16.30 -30.81 -2.91
C PRO A 257 -15.90 -32.20 -3.44
N ASP A 258 -15.68 -33.15 -2.52
CA ASP A 258 -15.50 -34.58 -2.78
C ASP A 258 -16.76 -35.23 -3.41
N PHE A 259 -17.59 -34.47 -4.14
CA PHE A 259 -18.88 -34.89 -4.69
C PHE A 259 -18.79 -35.40 -6.14
N ILE A 260 -17.59 -35.68 -6.66
CA ILE A 260 -17.42 -36.33 -7.96
C ILE A 260 -16.55 -37.57 -7.80
N GLU A 261 -16.94 -38.49 -6.92
CA GLU A 261 -16.34 -39.84 -6.91
C GLU A 261 -17.36 -41.00 -6.83
N ASP A 262 -18.65 -40.75 -6.58
CA ASP A 262 -19.60 -41.84 -6.26
C ASP A 262 -20.80 -42.02 -7.21
N GLU A 263 -20.85 -41.41 -8.40
CA GLU A 263 -22.04 -41.53 -9.27
C GLU A 263 -21.74 -41.87 -10.73
N PHE A 264 -20.98 -42.94 -10.97
CA PHE A 264 -21.09 -43.71 -12.22
C PHE A 264 -21.03 -45.23 -11.93
N PRO A 265 -22.14 -45.87 -11.54
CA PRO A 265 -22.24 -47.31 -11.69
C PRO A 265 -22.22 -47.63 -13.19
N LEU A 266 -21.07 -48.12 -13.66
CA LEU A 266 -20.91 -48.83 -14.92
C LEU A 266 -21.88 -50.01 -14.94
N ASN A 267 -23.05 -49.81 -15.56
CA ASN A 267 -23.99 -50.89 -15.85
C ASN A 267 -24.18 -50.95 -17.36
N GLY A 268 -23.42 -51.82 -18.01
CA GLY A 268 -23.65 -52.25 -19.38
C GLY A 268 -23.86 -53.76 -19.40
N PRO A 269 -24.96 -54.27 -19.98
CA PRO A 269 -24.95 -55.56 -20.65
C PRO A 269 -24.25 -55.48 -22.01
#